data_AF-A0A3P6BQ20-F1
#
_entry.id   AF-A0A3P6BQ20-F1
#
_cell.length_a   1.000
_cell.length_b   1.000
_cell.length_c   1.000
_cell.angle_alpha   90.00
_cell.angle_beta   90.00
_cell.angle_gamma   90.00
#
_symmetry.space_group_name_H-M   'P 1'
#
loop_
_entity.id
_entity.type
_entity.pdbx_description
1 polymer ?
#
loop_
_entity_poly.entity_id
_entity_poly.type
_entity_poly.pdbx_seq_one_letter_code
_entity_poly.pdbx_strand_id
1 'polypeptide(L)'
;MDDKISQLPDDLLLKVLTFLPTKVAVSTSILSKRWEFLWMCLPLHKAPVIERLRLNFDDIGRSYRAYSIEKLVLIAVTRCVRELSVTLVSMPYKFARLPSNLFTCKSLVILELTGPIFVNVPRMVYLPSLKFLILGCMVYSNEKSLHQLLSHCPVLEDLVLERNDEDNNSPFTLSVIVPSLQRLTLKISRGYHFEGLVINTPSLMYFKILDYLEEYARDDNSNYSYYFEDTPKLEEADIESTYPDINKFVRSIRSVKRLSLCIRVNADEEVTSSHLSIYLPHFRTPNQALYHEGIVFDQLQHLKLCSCGPNWSKLLVRLLKDSPLLRDLEIYLNEVSFFDRSILLNQLDCVPTCLLASLETFKWTVVYVDHKKR
;
A
#
# COMPACT_ATOMS: atom_id res chain seq x y z
N MET A 1 -5.72 30.28 37.31
CA MET A 1 -6.86 30.98 36.71
C MET A 1 -7.51 29.99 35.77
N ASP A 2 -8.72 29.53 36.10
CA ASP A 2 -9.45 28.60 35.23
C ASP A 2 -9.91 29.35 33.98
N ASP A 3 -9.60 28.79 32.81
CA ASP A 3 -10.04 29.30 31.53
C ASP A 3 -11.55 29.12 31.40
N LYS A 4 -12.29 30.17 31.79
CA LYS A 4 -13.77 30.22 31.75
C LYS A 4 -14.32 30.10 30.33
N ILE A 5 -13.54 30.47 29.31
CA ILE A 5 -13.95 30.39 27.91
C ILE A 5 -13.91 28.93 27.45
N SER A 6 -12.88 28.18 27.85
CA SER A 6 -12.80 26.73 27.58
C SER A 6 -13.85 25.89 28.32
N GLN A 7 -14.56 26.45 29.31
CA GLN A 7 -15.66 25.79 30.02
C GLN A 7 -17.03 25.95 29.34
N LEU A 8 -17.17 26.81 28.33
CA LEU A 8 -18.43 27.00 27.61
C LEU A 8 -18.81 25.75 26.79
N PRO A 9 -20.10 25.43 26.63
CA PRO A 9 -20.58 24.40 25.69
C PRO A 9 -20.21 24.74 24.24
N ASP A 10 -19.99 23.70 23.41
CA ASP A 10 -19.60 23.88 22.00
C ASP A 10 -20.62 24.72 21.23
N ASP A 11 -21.92 24.58 21.53
CA ASP A 11 -22.98 25.37 20.88
C ASP A 11 -22.83 26.88 21.10
N LEU A 12 -22.36 27.30 22.29
CA LEU A 12 -22.10 28.71 22.59
C LEU A 12 -20.80 29.17 21.92
N LEU A 13 -19.78 28.33 21.87
CA LEU A 13 -18.53 28.63 21.17
C LEU A 13 -18.76 28.79 19.66
N LEU A 14 -19.54 27.90 19.05
CA LEU A 14 -19.98 28.00 17.66
C LEU A 14 -20.77 29.28 17.42
N LYS A 15 -21.69 29.62 18.34
CA LYS A 15 -22.46 30.86 18.24
C LYS A 15 -21.56 32.09 18.31
N VAL A 16 -20.57 32.13 19.19
CA VAL A 16 -19.55 33.21 19.23
C VAL A 16 -18.82 33.30 17.89
N LEU A 17 -18.36 32.16 17.37
CA LEU A 17 -17.65 32.09 16.09
C LEU A 17 -18.50 32.53 14.88
N THR A 18 -19.83 32.38 14.93
CA THR A 18 -20.70 32.89 13.85
C THR A 18 -20.64 34.41 13.71
N PHE A 19 -20.32 35.14 14.78
CA PHE A 19 -20.19 36.60 14.77
C PHE A 19 -18.81 37.11 14.33
N LEU A 20 -17.82 36.23 14.17
CA LEU A 20 -16.45 36.60 13.79
C LEU A 20 -16.23 36.50 12.27
N PRO A 21 -15.42 37.40 11.66
CA PRO A 21 -14.95 37.20 10.29
C PRO A 21 -14.16 35.90 10.16
N THR A 22 -14.21 35.23 9.00
CA THR A 22 -13.60 33.89 8.80
C THR A 22 -12.14 33.81 9.19
N LYS A 23 -11.32 34.80 8.84
CA LYS A 23 -9.90 34.84 9.22
C LYS A 23 -9.71 34.86 10.75
N VAL A 24 -10.58 35.58 11.45
CA VAL A 24 -10.56 35.68 12.91
C VAL A 24 -11.08 34.38 13.52
N ALA A 25 -12.16 33.80 12.98
CA ALA A 25 -12.66 32.50 13.41
C ALA A 25 -11.59 31.40 13.26
N VAL A 26 -10.88 31.35 12.12
CA VAL A 26 -9.76 30.42 11.92
C VAL A 26 -8.64 30.69 12.91
N SER A 27 -8.31 31.97 13.19
CA SER A 27 -7.27 32.30 14.17
C SER A 27 -7.62 31.91 15.60
N THR A 28 -8.88 31.59 15.91
CA THR A 28 -9.22 31.03 17.23
C THR A 28 -8.75 29.58 17.41
N SER A 29 -8.35 28.90 16.32
CA SER A 29 -7.88 27.50 16.36
C SER A 29 -6.67 27.28 17.26
N ILE A 30 -5.84 28.31 17.46
CA ILE A 30 -4.64 28.25 18.31
C ILE A 30 -4.95 28.41 19.81
N LEU A 31 -6.19 28.74 20.18
CA LEU A 31 -6.56 28.98 21.59
C LEU A 31 -6.50 27.70 22.42
N SER A 32 -6.94 26.56 21.87
CA SER A 32 -6.72 25.23 22.43
C SER A 32 -7.09 24.14 21.42
N LYS A 33 -6.74 22.88 21.73
CA LYS A 33 -7.13 21.69 20.93
C LYS A 33 -8.65 21.61 20.68
N ARG A 34 -9.47 22.19 21.56
CA ARG A 34 -10.93 22.22 21.39
C ARG A 34 -11.38 23.22 20.31
N TRP A 35 -10.65 24.33 20.15
CA TRP A 35 -10.95 25.37 19.16
C TRP A 35 -10.41 25.07 17.77
N GLU A 36 -9.46 24.14 17.67
CA GLU A 36 -8.80 23.73 16.44
C GLU A 36 -9.78 23.46 15.28
N PHE A 37 -10.92 22.83 15.59
CA PHE A 37 -11.92 22.42 14.60
C PHE A 37 -13.25 23.16 14.66
N LEU A 38 -13.48 23.98 15.69
CA LEU A 38 -14.74 24.69 15.93
C LEU A 38 -15.13 25.62 14.76
N TRP A 39 -14.16 26.34 14.20
CA TRP A 39 -14.39 27.28 13.09
C TRP A 39 -14.87 26.58 11.82
N MET A 40 -14.57 25.29 11.64
CA MET A 40 -15.03 24.53 10.48
C MET A 40 -16.54 24.33 10.48
N CYS A 41 -17.16 24.21 11.67
CA CYS A 41 -18.60 23.99 11.83
C CYS A 41 -19.49 25.20 11.47
N LEU A 42 -18.93 26.34 11.06
CA LEU A 42 -19.69 27.55 10.72
C LEU A 42 -20.39 27.43 9.35
N PRO A 43 -21.73 27.36 9.25
CA PRO A 43 -22.40 27.13 7.96
C PRO A 43 -22.42 28.35 7.03
N LEU A 44 -22.22 29.56 7.56
CA LEU A 44 -22.67 30.82 6.93
C LEU A 44 -21.56 31.71 6.37
N HIS A 45 -20.29 31.33 6.54
CA HIS A 45 -19.20 32.15 6.03
C HIS A 45 -18.90 31.77 4.58
N LYS A 46 -18.90 32.77 3.68
CA LYS A 46 -18.34 32.71 2.31
C LYS A 46 -16.82 32.50 2.36
N ALA A 47 -16.39 31.51 3.12
CA ALA A 47 -15.00 31.11 3.24
C ALA A 47 -14.54 30.62 1.86
N PRO A 48 -13.26 30.85 1.49
CA PRO A 48 -12.70 30.26 0.29
C PRO A 48 -12.93 28.74 0.31
N VAL A 49 -13.18 28.16 -0.87
CA VAL A 49 -13.27 26.72 -1.08
C VAL A 49 -12.09 26.08 -0.34
N ILE A 50 -12.37 25.19 0.62
CA ILE A 50 -11.29 24.48 1.32
C ILE A 50 -10.66 23.56 0.29
N GLU A 51 -9.51 23.95 -0.26
CA GLU A 51 -8.88 23.14 -1.29
C GLU A 51 -8.34 21.83 -0.70
N ARG A 52 -7.74 21.90 0.49
CA ARG A 52 -7.10 20.78 1.17
C ARG A 52 -7.46 20.76 2.65
N LEU A 53 -7.89 19.62 3.14
CA LEU A 53 -8.11 19.37 4.57
C LEU A 53 -7.37 18.11 4.98
N ARG A 54 -6.50 18.21 5.99
CA ARG A 54 -5.82 17.08 6.60
C ARG A 54 -6.20 16.99 8.06
N LEU A 55 -6.67 15.82 8.47
CA LEU A 55 -7.06 15.52 9.84
C LEU A 55 -6.17 14.38 10.33
N ASN A 56 -5.19 14.68 11.17
CA ASN A 56 -4.38 13.65 11.83
C ASN A 56 -4.77 13.55 13.30
N PHE A 57 -5.07 12.33 13.74
CA PHE A 57 -5.45 12.03 15.12
C PHE A 57 -4.48 11.01 15.70
N ASP A 58 -3.50 11.50 16.46
CA ASP A 58 -2.50 10.69 17.17
C ASP A 58 -2.99 10.41 18.61
N ASP A 59 -3.77 9.34 18.77
CA ASP A 59 -4.02 8.49 19.97
C ASP A 59 -4.18 9.08 21.42
N ILE A 60 -4.64 8.20 22.30
CA ILE A 60 -4.55 8.22 23.78
C ILE A 60 -5.68 8.96 24.51
N GLY A 61 -6.89 8.36 24.45
CA GLY A 61 -7.66 8.17 25.67
C GLY A 61 -8.81 9.12 26.02
N ARG A 62 -8.96 10.34 25.46
CA ARG A 62 -10.11 11.23 25.86
C ARG A 62 -10.70 12.15 24.80
N SER A 63 -10.24 12.17 23.55
CA SER A 63 -10.60 13.25 22.59
C SER A 63 -11.69 12.93 21.54
N TYR A 64 -12.25 11.71 21.47
CA TYR A 64 -13.35 11.39 20.54
C TYR A 64 -14.67 12.11 20.86
N ARG A 65 -14.78 12.75 22.02
CA ARG A 65 -16.07 13.17 22.58
C ARG A 65 -16.55 14.56 22.14
N ALA A 66 -15.67 15.45 21.66
CA ALA A 66 -16.08 16.81 21.28
C ALA A 66 -16.51 16.89 19.79
N TYR A 67 -15.73 16.29 18.88
CA TYR A 67 -16.05 16.25 17.45
C TYR A 67 -15.96 14.82 16.93
N SER A 68 -17.09 14.27 16.51
CA SER A 68 -17.10 13.03 15.73
C SER A 68 -16.39 13.29 14.40
N ILE A 69 -15.42 12.46 14.01
CA ILE A 69 -14.73 12.50 12.70
C ILE A 69 -15.75 12.64 11.56
N GLU A 70 -16.88 11.95 11.69
CA GLU A 70 -18.02 12.04 10.80
C GLU A 70 -18.49 13.49 10.54
N LYS A 71 -18.59 14.33 11.57
CA LYS A 71 -18.99 15.74 11.44
C LYS A 71 -17.95 16.56 10.68
N LEU A 72 -16.67 16.36 10.95
CA LEU A 72 -15.58 17.09 10.28
C LEU A 72 -15.51 16.73 8.80
N VAL A 73 -15.64 15.44 8.48
CA VAL A 73 -15.71 14.97 7.09
C VAL A 73 -16.97 15.52 6.40
N LEU A 74 -18.12 15.53 7.08
CA LEU A 74 -19.36 16.10 6.51
C LEU A 74 -19.20 17.58 6.18
N ILE A 75 -18.57 18.36 7.06
CA ILE A 75 -18.26 19.77 6.83
C ILE A 75 -17.33 19.93 5.61
N ALA A 76 -16.29 19.11 5.52
CA ALA A 76 -15.35 19.17 4.40
C ALA A 76 -16.05 18.91 3.05
N VAL A 77 -16.90 17.88 3.01
CA VAL A 77 -17.67 17.51 1.81
C VAL A 77 -18.69 18.58 1.45
N THR A 78 -19.42 19.14 2.42
CA THR A 78 -20.39 20.23 2.17
C THR A 78 -19.72 21.53 1.70
N ARG A 79 -18.43 21.71 1.99
CA ARG A 79 -17.59 22.82 1.51
C ARG A 79 -16.87 22.51 0.18
N CYS A 80 -17.24 21.43 -0.51
CA CYS A 80 -16.68 21.02 -1.79
C CYS A 80 -15.15 20.87 -1.76
N VAL A 81 -14.62 20.20 -0.72
CA VAL A 81 -13.19 19.94 -0.59
C VAL A 81 -12.64 19.20 -1.81
N ARG A 82 -11.41 19.55 -2.23
CA ARG A 82 -10.71 18.86 -3.33
C ARG A 82 -9.77 17.78 -2.81
N GLU A 83 -9.11 18.01 -1.68
CA GLU A 83 -8.20 17.04 -1.07
C GLU A 83 -8.59 16.80 0.38
N LEU A 84 -8.95 15.56 0.71
CA LEU A 84 -9.26 15.16 2.07
C LEU A 84 -8.29 14.05 2.49
N SER A 85 -7.57 14.28 3.58
CA SER A 85 -6.73 13.28 4.23
C SER A 85 -7.20 13.09 5.67
N VAL A 86 -7.48 11.85 6.05
CA VAL A 86 -7.88 11.46 7.41
C VAL A 86 -7.00 10.31 7.86
N THR A 87 -6.17 10.58 8.86
CA THR A 87 -5.27 9.60 9.47
C THR A 87 -5.67 9.41 10.92
N LEU A 88 -5.94 8.17 11.31
CA LEU A 88 -6.31 7.76 12.66
C LEU A 88 -5.29 6.77 13.19
N VAL A 89 -4.55 7.18 14.21
CA VAL A 89 -3.68 6.31 14.99
C VAL A 89 -4.42 6.03 16.30
N SER A 90 -5.06 4.86 16.42
CA SER A 90 -5.86 4.52 17.61
C SER A 90 -5.86 3.02 17.87
N MET A 91 -5.97 2.67 19.16
CA MET A 91 -6.21 1.29 19.63
C MET A 91 -7.48 0.66 19.02
N PRO A 92 -7.51 -0.66 18.81
CA PRO A 92 -8.39 -1.38 17.85
C PRO A 92 -9.88 -1.49 18.23
N TYR A 93 -10.31 -0.91 19.35
CA TYR A 93 -11.64 -1.22 19.91
C TYR A 93 -12.79 -0.33 19.40
N LYS A 94 -12.51 0.73 18.63
CA LYS A 94 -13.55 1.59 18.05
C LYS A 94 -13.20 2.04 16.65
N PHE A 95 -14.09 1.73 15.71
CA PHE A 95 -13.99 2.21 14.34
C PHE A 95 -14.62 3.58 14.17
N ALA A 96 -13.94 4.46 13.45
CA ALA A 96 -14.54 5.71 12.98
C ALA A 96 -15.49 5.43 11.82
N ARG A 97 -16.59 6.19 11.74
CA ARG A 97 -17.52 6.14 10.60
C ARG A 97 -17.34 7.37 9.74
N LEU A 98 -17.51 7.18 8.44
CA LEU A 98 -17.52 8.25 7.46
C LEU A 98 -18.96 8.52 7.00
N PRO A 99 -19.33 9.80 6.75
CA PRO A 99 -20.65 10.14 6.23
C PRO A 99 -20.77 9.64 4.78
N SER A 100 -21.96 9.16 4.41
CA SER A 100 -22.23 8.64 3.06
C SER A 100 -22.01 9.68 1.96
N ASN A 101 -22.19 10.97 2.27
CA ASN A 101 -21.93 12.09 1.37
C ASN A 101 -20.48 12.15 0.86
N LEU A 102 -19.52 11.59 1.60
CA LEU A 102 -18.12 11.52 1.15
C LEU A 102 -18.01 10.79 -0.18
N PHE A 103 -18.75 9.70 -0.35
CA PHE A 103 -18.72 8.82 -1.53
C PHE A 103 -19.53 9.35 -2.73
N THR A 104 -20.17 10.51 -2.59
CA THR A 104 -20.90 11.21 -3.66
C THR A 104 -20.35 12.60 -3.94
N CYS A 105 -19.19 12.93 -3.36
CA CYS A 105 -18.55 14.22 -3.47
C CYS A 105 -17.93 14.43 -4.86
N LYS A 106 -18.49 15.36 -5.64
CA LYS A 106 -18.05 15.63 -7.03
C LYS A 106 -16.77 16.46 -7.13
N SER A 107 -16.42 17.21 -6.08
CA SER A 107 -15.23 18.08 -6.07
C SER A 107 -13.95 17.35 -5.66
N LEU A 108 -14.07 16.16 -5.07
CA LEU A 108 -12.96 15.44 -4.47
C LEU A 108 -12.03 14.88 -5.54
N VAL A 109 -10.75 15.26 -5.46
CA VAL A 109 -9.67 14.87 -6.36
C VAL A 109 -8.70 13.91 -5.67
N ILE A 110 -8.41 14.15 -4.39
CA ILE A 110 -7.51 13.34 -3.57
C ILE A 110 -8.28 12.91 -2.32
N LEU A 111 -8.30 11.60 -2.06
CA LEU A 111 -8.86 11.03 -0.84
C LEU A 111 -7.85 10.09 -0.21
N GLU A 112 -7.41 10.43 1.00
CA GLU A 112 -6.51 9.60 1.79
C GLU A 112 -7.20 9.22 3.09
N LEU A 113 -7.38 7.93 3.32
CA LEU A 113 -8.00 7.39 4.51
C LEU A 113 -7.08 6.32 5.08
N THR A 114 -6.63 6.52 6.32
CA THR A 114 -5.72 5.59 6.99
C THR A 114 -6.11 5.41 8.45
N GLY A 115 -6.13 4.17 8.91
CA GLY A 115 -6.46 3.79 10.29
C GLY A 115 -7.82 3.11 10.41
N PRO A 116 -8.25 2.76 11.64
CA PRO A 116 -9.41 1.89 11.90
C PRO A 116 -10.74 2.59 11.56
N ILE A 117 -11.03 2.69 10.27
CA ILE A 117 -12.23 3.32 9.72
C ILE A 117 -13.14 2.23 9.17
N PHE A 118 -14.39 2.27 9.60
CA PHE A 118 -15.42 1.39 9.07
C PHE A 118 -16.00 1.97 7.77
N VAL A 119 -15.72 1.30 6.66
CA VAL A 119 -16.17 1.69 5.33
C VAL A 119 -17.49 1.02 5.02
N ASN A 120 -18.57 1.80 5.17
CA ASN A 120 -19.89 1.41 4.68
C ASN A 120 -20.18 2.13 3.36
N VAL A 121 -19.89 1.46 2.25
CA VAL A 121 -20.05 2.03 0.91
C VAL A 121 -21.55 2.09 0.56
N PRO A 122 -22.13 3.29 0.31
CA PRO A 122 -23.52 3.42 -0.08
C PRO A 122 -23.76 2.82 -1.47
N ARG A 123 -25.00 2.41 -1.77
CA ARG A 123 -25.34 1.79 -3.07
C ARG A 123 -25.02 2.67 -4.29
N MET A 124 -25.06 3.99 -4.11
CA MET A 124 -24.86 4.96 -5.18
C MET A 124 -23.58 5.74 -4.88
N VAL A 125 -22.44 5.18 -5.30
CA VAL A 125 -21.13 5.83 -5.23
C VAL A 125 -20.90 6.55 -6.55
N TYR A 126 -20.39 7.78 -6.48
CA TYR A 126 -19.98 8.50 -7.68
C TYR A 126 -18.96 9.59 -7.33
N LEU A 127 -17.71 9.35 -7.69
CA LEU A 127 -16.58 10.25 -7.45
C LEU A 127 -15.93 10.64 -8.80
N PRO A 128 -16.56 11.54 -9.57
CA PRO A 128 -16.18 11.81 -10.96
C PRO A 128 -14.84 12.52 -11.13
N SER A 129 -14.31 13.14 -10.07
CA SER A 129 -13.08 13.93 -10.13
C SER A 129 -11.90 13.27 -9.42
N LEU A 130 -12.11 12.10 -8.81
CA LEU A 130 -11.13 11.45 -7.95
C LEU A 130 -10.00 10.84 -8.80
N LYS A 131 -8.80 11.37 -8.63
CA LYS A 131 -7.58 10.95 -9.33
C LYS A 131 -6.65 10.12 -8.44
N PHE A 132 -6.66 10.38 -7.13
CA PHE A 132 -5.76 9.75 -6.18
C PHE A 132 -6.53 9.22 -4.97
N LEU A 133 -6.33 7.94 -4.65
CA LEU A 133 -7.02 7.27 -3.55
C LEU A 133 -6.03 6.45 -2.72
N ILE A 134 -5.97 6.73 -1.42
CA ILE A 134 -5.29 5.89 -0.42
C ILE A 134 -6.32 5.33 0.54
N LEU A 135 -6.31 4.00 0.70
CA LEU A 135 -7.11 3.28 1.69
C LEU A 135 -6.17 2.35 2.47
N GLY A 136 -5.91 2.65 3.74
CA GLY A 136 -5.03 1.84 4.58
C GLY A 136 -5.62 1.46 5.93
N CYS A 137 -5.47 0.20 6.32
CA CYS A 137 -5.97 -0.37 7.58
C CYS A 137 -7.48 -0.18 7.77
N MET A 138 -8.25 -0.40 6.70
CA MET A 138 -9.70 -0.13 6.62
C MET A 138 -10.51 -1.40 6.91
N VAL A 139 -11.61 -1.26 7.66
CA VAL A 139 -12.57 -2.36 7.89
C VAL A 139 -13.77 -2.20 6.97
N TYR A 140 -14.02 -3.19 6.11
CA TYR A 140 -15.09 -3.14 5.12
C TYR A 140 -16.33 -3.89 5.61
N SER A 141 -17.52 -3.32 5.36
CA SER A 141 -18.78 -3.98 5.70
C SER A 141 -19.06 -5.25 4.88
N ASN A 142 -18.47 -5.33 3.67
CA ASN A 142 -18.55 -6.47 2.77
C ASN A 142 -17.39 -6.37 1.75
N GLU A 143 -17.02 -7.50 1.16
CA GLU A 143 -15.93 -7.57 0.16
C GLU A 143 -16.23 -6.78 -1.12
N LYS A 144 -17.50 -6.69 -1.49
CA LYS A 144 -17.95 -5.96 -2.69
C LYS A 144 -17.86 -4.44 -2.53
N SER A 145 -17.71 -3.92 -1.31
CA SER A 145 -17.67 -2.49 -1.00
C SER A 145 -16.49 -1.82 -1.68
N LEU A 146 -15.31 -2.43 -1.62
CA LEU A 146 -14.12 -1.90 -2.26
C LEU A 146 -14.27 -1.93 -3.78
N HIS A 147 -14.69 -3.06 -4.35
CA HIS A 147 -14.94 -3.17 -5.79
C HIS A 147 -15.97 -2.12 -6.27
N GLN A 148 -17.06 -1.94 -5.52
CA GLN A 148 -18.10 -0.95 -5.82
C GLN A 148 -17.58 0.49 -5.71
N LEU A 149 -16.71 0.79 -4.75
CA LEU A 149 -16.07 2.10 -4.65
C LEU A 149 -15.20 2.37 -5.87
N LEU A 150 -14.35 1.41 -6.24
CA LEU A 150 -13.40 1.52 -7.36
C LEU A 150 -14.11 1.58 -8.72
N SER A 151 -15.18 0.81 -8.93
CA SER A 151 -15.90 0.76 -10.22
C SER A 151 -16.60 2.07 -10.59
N HIS A 152 -16.81 2.97 -9.61
CA HIS A 152 -17.50 4.25 -9.81
C HIS A 152 -16.55 5.47 -9.74
N CYS A 153 -15.25 5.24 -9.89
CA CYS A 153 -14.22 6.29 -9.97
C CYS A 153 -13.59 6.31 -11.38
N PRO A 154 -14.25 6.95 -12.38
CA PRO A 154 -13.88 6.80 -13.80
C PRO A 154 -12.51 7.39 -14.17
N VAL A 155 -12.01 8.37 -13.40
CA VAL A 155 -10.77 9.11 -13.69
C VAL A 155 -9.64 8.80 -12.69
N LEU A 156 -9.74 7.68 -11.98
CA LEU A 156 -8.75 7.29 -10.97
C LEU A 156 -7.42 6.91 -11.64
N GLU A 157 -6.36 7.64 -11.30
CA GLU A 157 -5.02 7.49 -11.89
C GLU A 157 -4.05 6.77 -10.94
N ASP A 158 -4.14 7.01 -9.64
CA ASP A 158 -3.24 6.46 -8.62
C ASP A 158 -4.03 5.88 -7.43
N LEU A 159 -3.70 4.63 -7.07
CA LEU A 159 -4.37 3.87 -6.03
C LEU A 159 -3.34 3.22 -5.09
N VAL A 160 -3.47 3.50 -3.81
CA VAL A 160 -2.72 2.81 -2.74
C VAL A 160 -3.71 2.06 -1.85
N LEU A 161 -3.57 0.75 -1.77
CA LEU A 161 -4.36 -0.10 -0.89
C LEU A 161 -3.46 -0.81 0.11
N GLU A 162 -3.80 -0.72 1.38
CA GLU A 162 -3.18 -1.47 2.46
C GLU A 162 -4.25 -2.32 3.16
N ARG A 163 -4.05 -3.64 3.16
CA ARG A 163 -4.99 -4.66 3.63
C ARG A 163 -4.31 -5.58 4.62
N ASN A 164 -4.96 -5.78 5.77
CA ASN A 164 -4.51 -6.71 6.80
C ASN A 164 -5.56 -7.82 6.98
N ASP A 165 -5.13 -9.05 7.27
CA ASP A 165 -6.05 -10.19 7.44
C ASP A 165 -6.97 -10.02 8.67
N GLU A 166 -6.49 -9.35 9.72
CA GLU A 166 -7.31 -8.97 10.89
C GLU A 166 -8.53 -8.11 10.53
N ASP A 167 -8.57 -7.50 9.33
CA ASP A 167 -9.71 -6.69 8.89
C ASP A 167 -10.96 -7.54 8.57
N ASN A 168 -10.81 -8.86 8.34
CA ASN A 168 -11.86 -9.73 7.81
C ASN A 168 -11.99 -11.06 8.58
N ASN A 169 -13.22 -11.41 8.98
CA ASN A 169 -13.53 -12.73 9.58
C ASN A 169 -13.89 -13.81 8.53
N SER A 170 -13.82 -13.48 7.24
CA SER A 170 -14.24 -14.36 6.14
C SER A 170 -13.20 -14.37 5.03
N PRO A 171 -13.04 -15.52 4.34
CA PRO A 171 -12.12 -15.61 3.22
C PRO A 171 -12.53 -14.66 2.09
N PHE A 172 -11.57 -13.93 1.51
CA PHE A 172 -11.83 -12.88 0.52
C PHE A 172 -10.80 -12.84 -0.61
N THR A 173 -11.26 -12.39 -1.78
CA THR A 173 -10.41 -12.09 -2.95
C THR A 173 -10.36 -10.58 -3.19
N LEU A 174 -9.14 -10.02 -3.27
CA LEU A 174 -8.94 -8.60 -3.60
C LEU A 174 -9.02 -8.42 -5.13
N SER A 175 -10.04 -7.68 -5.60
CA SER A 175 -10.20 -7.35 -7.02
C SER A 175 -10.00 -5.87 -7.28
N VAL A 176 -9.05 -5.53 -8.15
CA VAL A 176 -8.76 -4.17 -8.60
C VAL A 176 -9.04 -4.10 -10.10
N ILE A 177 -10.21 -3.57 -10.45
CA ILE A 177 -10.68 -3.45 -11.84
C ILE A 177 -10.96 -1.97 -12.11
N VAL A 178 -9.96 -1.26 -12.62
CA VAL A 178 -10.00 0.19 -12.85
C VAL A 178 -9.30 0.53 -14.17
N PRO A 179 -10.05 0.71 -15.28
CA PRO A 179 -9.47 0.90 -16.60
C PRO A 179 -8.57 2.13 -16.77
N SER A 180 -8.81 3.19 -15.98
CA SER A 180 -8.07 4.46 -16.00
C SER A 180 -6.80 4.45 -15.14
N LEU A 181 -6.59 3.41 -14.34
CA LEU A 181 -5.51 3.37 -13.36
C LEU A 181 -4.14 3.28 -14.03
N GLN A 182 -3.23 4.15 -13.61
CA GLN A 182 -1.85 4.22 -14.12
C GLN A 182 -0.83 3.77 -13.07
N ARG A 183 -1.10 3.99 -11.78
CA ARG A 183 -0.21 3.65 -10.67
C ARG A 183 -0.98 2.87 -9.61
N LEU A 184 -0.45 1.70 -9.23
CA LEU A 184 -1.05 0.85 -8.21
C LEU A 184 0.01 0.47 -7.19
N THR A 185 -0.26 0.73 -5.92
CA THR A 185 0.52 0.24 -4.79
C THR A 185 -0.35 -0.63 -3.89
N LEU A 186 0.03 -1.87 -3.70
CA LEU A 186 -0.62 -2.82 -2.81
C LEU A 186 0.30 -3.13 -1.63
N LYS A 187 -0.23 -3.08 -0.42
CA LYS A 187 0.39 -3.64 0.77
C LYS A 187 -0.55 -4.66 1.37
N ILE A 188 -0.10 -5.90 1.47
CA ILE A 188 -0.92 -7.04 1.86
C ILE A 188 -0.19 -7.75 3.00
N SER A 189 -0.81 -7.73 4.19
CA SER A 189 -0.46 -8.62 5.29
C SER A 189 -1.35 -9.86 5.17
N ARG A 190 -0.79 -10.98 4.73
CA ARG A 190 -1.52 -12.23 4.53
C ARG A 190 -1.75 -12.94 5.86
N GLY A 191 -2.97 -13.41 6.05
CA GLY A 191 -3.32 -14.40 7.06
C GLY A 191 -4.22 -15.49 6.47
N TYR A 192 -5.09 -16.08 7.28
CA TYR A 192 -5.87 -17.27 6.92
C TYR A 192 -7.00 -17.00 5.93
N HIS A 193 -7.44 -15.74 5.80
CA HIS A 193 -8.62 -15.38 5.04
C HIS A 193 -8.31 -14.82 3.63
N PHE A 194 -7.05 -14.74 3.21
CA PHE A 194 -6.71 -14.22 1.89
C PHE A 194 -6.73 -15.31 0.80
N GLU A 195 -7.72 -15.30 -0.10
CA GLU A 195 -7.89 -16.33 -1.16
C GLU A 195 -7.22 -16.00 -2.49
N GLY A 196 -7.13 -14.71 -2.83
CA GLY A 196 -6.71 -14.32 -4.16
C GLY A 196 -6.53 -12.83 -4.40
N LEU A 197 -5.80 -12.52 -5.47
CA LEU A 197 -5.58 -11.18 -5.99
C LEU A 197 -5.89 -11.16 -7.48
N VAL A 198 -6.84 -10.32 -7.89
CA VAL A 198 -7.25 -10.13 -9.29
C VAL A 198 -7.00 -8.68 -9.67
N ILE A 199 -6.13 -8.45 -10.65
CA ILE A 199 -5.84 -7.09 -11.15
C ILE A 199 -6.15 -7.06 -12.65
N ASN A 200 -7.11 -6.20 -13.01
CA ASN A 200 -7.47 -5.91 -14.39
C ASN A 200 -7.45 -4.38 -14.60
N THR A 201 -6.28 -3.86 -14.97
CA THR A 201 -6.02 -2.43 -15.12
C THR A 201 -5.17 -2.19 -16.38
N PRO A 202 -5.77 -2.17 -17.58
CA PRO A 202 -5.04 -2.16 -18.86
C PRO A 202 -4.18 -0.91 -19.12
N SER A 203 -4.37 0.16 -18.35
CA SER A 203 -3.60 1.41 -18.46
C SER A 203 -2.45 1.50 -17.46
N LEU A 204 -2.19 0.44 -16.69
CA LEU A 204 -1.20 0.44 -15.62
C LEU A 204 0.23 0.62 -16.16
N MET A 205 0.95 1.59 -15.60
CA MET A 205 2.34 1.91 -15.95
C MET A 205 3.31 1.64 -14.80
N TYR A 206 2.83 1.77 -13.57
CA TYR A 206 3.60 1.54 -12.34
C TYR A 206 2.85 0.58 -11.43
N PHE A 207 3.52 -0.50 -11.00
CA PHE A 207 2.98 -1.46 -10.06
C PHE A 207 3.94 -1.66 -8.89
N LYS A 208 3.44 -1.52 -7.66
CA LYS A 208 4.17 -1.86 -6.45
C LYS A 208 3.35 -2.83 -5.61
N ILE A 209 3.97 -3.89 -5.13
CA ILE A 209 3.36 -4.82 -4.18
C ILE A 209 4.33 -5.13 -3.04
N LEU A 210 3.83 -4.97 -1.82
CA LEU A 210 4.46 -5.44 -0.59
C LEU A 210 3.56 -6.53 -0.01
N ASP A 211 4.00 -7.78 -0.05
CA ASP A 211 3.25 -8.95 0.34
C ASP A 211 4.04 -9.79 1.35
N TYR A 212 3.60 -9.82 2.61
CA TYR A 212 4.22 -10.62 3.65
C TYR A 212 3.20 -11.49 4.37
N LEU A 213 3.68 -12.64 4.84
CA LEU A 213 2.91 -13.56 5.67
C LEU A 213 3.11 -13.18 7.14
N GLU A 214 2.05 -13.05 7.92
CA GLU A 214 2.17 -12.80 9.35
C GLU A 214 2.79 -14.02 10.07
N GLU A 215 3.70 -13.78 11.02
CA GLU A 215 4.47 -14.83 11.74
C GLU A 215 3.59 -15.88 12.44
N TYR A 216 2.32 -15.56 12.70
CA TYR A 216 1.37 -16.44 13.40
C TYR A 216 0.46 -17.26 12.46
N ALA A 217 0.52 -17.04 11.14
CA ALA A 217 -0.21 -17.83 10.14
C ALA A 217 0.53 -19.16 9.88
N ARG A 218 0.32 -20.15 10.76
CA ARG A 218 1.11 -21.40 10.88
C ARG A 218 0.63 -22.57 10.01
N ASP A 219 -0.06 -22.33 8.89
CA ASP A 219 -0.60 -23.45 8.11
C ASP A 219 -0.05 -23.55 6.67
N ASP A 220 0.14 -24.80 6.25
CA ASP A 220 0.95 -25.28 5.11
C ASP A 220 0.31 -25.02 3.73
N ASN A 221 -0.79 -24.28 3.66
CA ASN A 221 -1.61 -24.16 2.45
C ASN A 221 -1.97 -22.70 2.06
N SER A 222 -1.07 -21.76 2.31
CA SER A 222 -1.21 -20.32 1.95
C SER A 222 -0.99 -20.04 0.45
N ASN A 223 -1.32 -20.99 -0.42
CA ASN A 223 -1.28 -20.79 -1.86
C ASN A 223 -2.54 -20.02 -2.29
N TYR A 224 -2.42 -18.70 -2.44
CA TYR A 224 -3.51 -17.87 -2.92
C TYR A 224 -3.47 -17.77 -4.45
N SER A 225 -4.64 -17.62 -5.04
CA SER A 225 -4.74 -17.51 -6.49
C SER A 225 -4.40 -16.07 -6.94
N TYR A 226 -3.22 -15.87 -7.52
CA TYR A 226 -2.84 -14.61 -8.17
C TYR A 226 -3.26 -14.64 -9.65
N TYR A 227 -4.02 -13.63 -10.07
CA TYR A 227 -4.41 -13.40 -11.45
C TYR A 227 -4.16 -11.95 -11.83
N PHE A 228 -3.24 -11.76 -12.75
CA PHE A 228 -2.90 -10.46 -13.28
C PHE A 228 -2.88 -10.59 -14.79
N GLU A 229 -3.90 -10.03 -15.44
CA GLU A 229 -3.97 -10.03 -16.89
C GLU A 229 -2.76 -9.30 -17.47
N ASP A 230 -2.31 -9.71 -18.65
CA ASP A 230 -1.17 -9.11 -19.33
C ASP A 230 -1.39 -7.58 -19.44
N THR A 231 -0.52 -6.80 -18.80
CA THR A 231 -0.55 -5.33 -18.86
C THR A 231 0.62 -4.86 -19.73
N PRO A 232 0.45 -4.84 -21.07
CA PRO A 232 1.55 -4.59 -22.01
C PRO A 232 2.17 -3.18 -21.89
N LYS A 233 1.55 -2.29 -21.11
CA LYS A 233 2.01 -0.92 -20.85
C LYS A 233 2.79 -0.76 -19.56
N LEU A 234 2.92 -1.81 -18.75
CA LEU A 234 3.61 -1.74 -17.47
C LEU A 234 5.09 -1.42 -17.71
N GLU A 235 5.54 -0.24 -17.27
CA GLU A 235 6.91 0.21 -17.46
C GLU A 235 7.80 -0.11 -16.26
N GLU A 236 7.22 -0.05 -15.06
CA GLU A 236 7.94 -0.19 -13.81
C GLU A 236 7.19 -1.06 -12.81
N ALA A 237 7.91 -2.00 -12.21
CA ALA A 237 7.39 -2.88 -11.18
C ALA A 237 8.34 -2.98 -9.98
N ASP A 238 7.81 -2.79 -8.77
CA ASP A 238 8.52 -2.98 -7.50
C ASP A 238 7.81 -4.04 -6.65
N ILE A 239 8.43 -5.20 -6.51
CA ILE A 239 7.85 -6.36 -5.86
C ILE A 239 8.68 -6.75 -4.66
N GLU A 240 8.05 -6.73 -3.50
CA GLU A 240 8.53 -7.38 -2.29
C GLU A 240 7.48 -8.39 -1.86
N SER A 241 7.77 -9.68 -2.01
CA SER A 241 6.85 -10.75 -1.64
C SER A 241 7.58 -11.90 -0.95
N THR A 242 6.99 -12.43 0.13
CA THR A 242 7.55 -13.61 0.80
C THR A 242 7.27 -14.91 0.06
N TYR A 243 6.21 -15.04 -0.76
CA TYR A 243 5.91 -16.30 -1.49
C TYR A 243 5.07 -16.07 -2.75
N PRO A 244 5.62 -15.47 -3.82
CA PRO A 244 4.87 -15.26 -5.05
C PRO A 244 4.81 -16.54 -5.90
N ASP A 245 3.68 -16.77 -6.60
CA ASP A 245 3.64 -17.66 -7.77
C ASP A 245 4.48 -17.03 -8.88
N ILE A 246 5.78 -17.34 -8.84
CA ILE A 246 6.80 -16.75 -9.68
C ILE A 246 6.53 -16.97 -11.18
N ASN A 247 5.87 -18.07 -11.55
CA ASN A 247 5.56 -18.39 -12.94
C ASN A 247 4.45 -17.50 -13.50
N LYS A 248 3.38 -17.26 -12.74
CA LYS A 248 2.34 -16.31 -13.16
C LYS A 248 2.88 -14.89 -13.14
N PHE A 249 3.61 -14.57 -12.07
CA PHE A 249 4.21 -13.27 -11.89
C PHE A 249 5.13 -12.86 -13.06
N VAL A 250 6.11 -13.69 -13.42
CA VAL A 250 7.07 -13.38 -14.49
C VAL A 250 6.40 -13.23 -15.85
N ARG A 251 5.30 -13.96 -16.11
CA ARG A 251 4.49 -13.75 -17.33
C ARG A 251 3.84 -12.36 -17.36
N SER A 252 3.28 -11.95 -16.24
CA SER A 252 2.55 -10.68 -16.09
C SER A 252 3.40 -9.42 -16.21
N ILE A 253 4.71 -9.48 -15.92
CA ILE A 253 5.61 -8.32 -15.92
C ILE A 253 6.62 -8.34 -17.08
N ARG A 254 6.38 -9.12 -18.14
CA ARG A 254 7.34 -9.30 -19.23
C ARG A 254 7.75 -7.99 -19.92
N SER A 255 6.84 -7.01 -20.01
CA SER A 255 7.03 -5.75 -20.74
C SER A 255 7.76 -4.65 -19.95
N VAL A 256 8.17 -4.91 -18.70
CA VAL A 256 8.74 -3.85 -17.84
C VAL A 256 10.12 -3.40 -18.30
N LYS A 257 10.38 -2.10 -18.16
CA LYS A 257 11.70 -1.48 -18.39
C LYS A 257 12.50 -1.40 -17.10
N ARG A 258 11.83 -1.25 -15.96
CA ARG A 258 12.41 -1.14 -14.62
C ARG A 258 11.79 -2.18 -13.70
N LEU A 259 12.61 -3.00 -13.07
CA LEU A 259 12.17 -4.07 -12.19
C LEU A 259 12.95 -4.04 -10.88
N SER A 260 12.24 -3.96 -9.76
CA SER A 260 12.77 -4.17 -8.41
C SER A 260 12.15 -5.43 -7.82
N LEU A 261 12.98 -6.34 -7.32
CA LEU A 261 12.57 -7.64 -6.79
C LEU A 261 13.18 -7.91 -5.41
N CYS A 262 12.33 -8.24 -4.45
CA CYS A 262 12.67 -8.79 -3.15
C CYS A 262 11.81 -10.03 -2.91
N ILE A 263 12.38 -11.22 -3.16
CA ILE A 263 11.66 -12.49 -3.02
C ILE A 263 12.37 -13.35 -1.98
N ARG A 264 11.66 -13.75 -0.94
CA ARG A 264 12.17 -14.68 0.08
C ARG A 264 11.72 -16.11 -0.25
N VAL A 265 12.38 -16.76 -1.22
CA VAL A 265 12.12 -18.17 -1.51
C VAL A 265 12.81 -19.04 -0.45
N ASN A 266 12.08 -19.88 0.30
CA ASN A 266 12.72 -20.82 1.22
C ASN A 266 13.64 -21.78 0.45
N ALA A 267 14.81 -22.09 1.01
CA ALA A 267 15.62 -23.21 0.56
C ALA A 267 15.16 -24.46 1.29
N ASP A 268 15.06 -25.58 0.57
CA ASP A 268 14.95 -26.89 1.21
C ASP A 268 16.28 -27.12 1.98
N GLU A 269 16.23 -27.12 3.31
CA GLU A 269 17.34 -27.65 4.10
C GLU A 269 17.27 -29.19 4.04
N GLU A 270 18.11 -29.81 3.19
CA GLU A 270 18.60 -31.15 3.49
C GLU A 270 19.62 -31.04 4.63
N VAL A 271 19.20 -31.53 5.79
CA VAL A 271 19.90 -31.60 7.08
C VAL A 271 21.31 -32.16 6.97
N THR A 272 22.32 -31.45 7.51
CA THR A 272 23.40 -32.11 8.26
C THR A 272 23.83 -31.32 9.52
N SER A 273 23.48 -31.91 10.67
CA SER A 273 24.21 -31.89 11.95
C SER A 273 24.38 -30.59 12.77
N SER A 274 23.55 -30.54 13.81
CA SER A 274 23.85 -30.26 15.23
C SER A 274 24.17 -28.83 15.68
N HIS A 275 23.22 -28.33 16.49
CA HIS A 275 23.27 -27.18 17.41
C HIS A 275 22.88 -25.81 16.85
N LEU A 276 21.65 -25.65 16.34
CA LEU A 276 20.77 -24.47 16.58
C LEU A 276 19.38 -24.55 15.90
N SER A 277 18.78 -25.74 15.77
CA SER A 277 17.45 -25.91 15.14
C SER A 277 16.33 -25.97 16.20
N ILE A 278 15.76 -24.83 16.60
CA ILE A 278 14.51 -24.79 17.39
C ILE A 278 13.43 -23.85 16.80
N TYR A 279 13.64 -23.16 15.67
CA TYR A 279 12.66 -22.15 15.22
C TYR A 279 12.18 -22.14 13.76
N LEU A 280 12.43 -23.16 12.93
CA LEU A 280 11.82 -23.21 11.58
C LEU A 280 11.42 -24.65 11.20
N PRO A 281 10.13 -24.94 10.98
CA PRO A 281 9.70 -26.26 10.53
C PRO A 281 9.93 -26.44 9.02
N HIS A 282 10.11 -27.72 8.67
CA HIS A 282 10.57 -28.21 7.38
C HIS A 282 9.47 -28.09 6.31
N PHE A 283 9.71 -27.27 5.30
CA PHE A 283 8.93 -27.25 4.07
C PHE A 283 9.69 -27.99 2.98
N ARG A 284 9.05 -28.98 2.37
CA ARG A 284 9.55 -29.71 1.21
C ARG A 284 8.91 -29.09 -0.02
N THR A 285 9.54 -28.07 -0.59
CA THR A 285 9.27 -27.71 -1.98
C THR A 285 10.15 -28.57 -2.88
N PRO A 286 9.73 -28.96 -4.09
CA PRO A 286 10.69 -29.51 -5.04
C PRO A 286 11.69 -28.39 -5.36
N ASN A 287 12.92 -28.74 -5.74
CA ASN A 287 13.83 -27.90 -6.53
C ASN A 287 13.07 -27.34 -7.76
N GLN A 288 12.22 -26.34 -7.56
CA GLN A 288 11.30 -25.83 -8.56
C GLN A 288 12.01 -24.71 -9.29
N ALA A 289 12.13 -24.90 -10.61
CA ALA A 289 12.65 -23.92 -11.53
C ALA A 289 12.11 -22.52 -11.20
N LEU A 290 13.03 -21.57 -11.00
CA LEU A 290 12.76 -20.16 -10.69
C LEU A 290 11.59 -19.62 -11.53
N TYR A 291 11.55 -19.93 -12.80
CA TYR A 291 10.37 -19.88 -13.66
C TYR A 291 10.66 -20.74 -14.89
N HIS A 292 9.62 -21.12 -15.64
CA HIS A 292 9.80 -21.91 -16.86
C HIS A 292 10.71 -21.22 -17.88
N GLU A 293 11.54 -22.01 -18.56
CA GLU A 293 12.38 -21.50 -19.64
C GLU A 293 11.53 -20.95 -20.80
N GLY A 294 12.04 -19.93 -21.49
CA GLY A 294 11.37 -19.29 -22.63
C GLY A 294 10.66 -17.97 -22.31
N ILE A 295 10.71 -17.49 -21.07
CA ILE A 295 10.30 -16.12 -20.74
C ILE A 295 11.50 -15.19 -20.96
N VAL A 296 11.31 -14.15 -21.77
CA VAL A 296 12.35 -13.19 -22.14
C VAL A 296 11.84 -11.78 -21.83
N PHE A 297 12.64 -11.03 -21.07
CA PHE A 297 12.45 -9.63 -20.75
C PHE A 297 13.09 -8.77 -21.84
N ASP A 298 12.36 -8.56 -22.92
CA ASP A 298 12.84 -7.87 -24.13
C ASP A 298 12.96 -6.35 -23.98
N GLN A 299 12.39 -5.76 -22.93
CA GLN A 299 12.44 -4.31 -22.68
C GLN A 299 13.18 -3.91 -21.40
N LEU A 300 13.60 -4.88 -20.58
CA LEU A 300 14.19 -4.61 -19.27
C LEU A 300 15.56 -3.95 -19.40
N GLN A 301 15.68 -2.75 -18.84
CA GLN A 301 16.88 -1.92 -18.85
C GLN A 301 17.49 -1.76 -17.46
N HIS A 302 16.65 -1.73 -16.41
CA HIS A 302 17.12 -1.57 -15.05
C HIS A 302 16.58 -2.69 -14.16
N LEU A 303 17.48 -3.41 -13.50
CA LEU A 303 17.15 -4.48 -12.57
C LEU A 303 17.72 -4.16 -11.19
N LYS A 304 16.86 -4.16 -10.18
CA LYS A 304 17.21 -4.07 -8.78
C LYS A 304 16.80 -5.35 -8.06
N LEU A 305 17.72 -6.04 -7.40
CA LEU A 305 17.48 -7.35 -6.80
C LEU A 305 17.93 -7.40 -5.33
N CYS A 306 17.04 -7.82 -4.44
CA CYS A 306 17.36 -8.12 -3.04
C CYS A 306 18.11 -9.44 -2.96
N SER A 307 19.18 -9.47 -2.19
CA SER A 307 19.95 -10.69 -1.94
C SER A 307 19.55 -11.39 -0.62
N CYS A 308 18.33 -11.18 -0.16
CA CYS A 308 17.83 -11.66 1.13
C CYS A 308 17.31 -13.11 1.12
N GLY A 309 16.94 -13.67 -0.03
CA GLY A 309 16.46 -15.05 -0.15
C GLY A 309 17.57 -16.02 -0.59
N PRO A 310 17.65 -17.27 -0.10
CA PRO A 310 18.76 -18.19 -0.39
C PRO A 310 18.98 -18.51 -1.88
N ASN A 311 17.94 -18.40 -2.72
CA ASN A 311 18.02 -18.63 -4.17
C ASN A 311 18.21 -17.35 -5.01
N TRP A 312 18.51 -16.20 -4.38
CA TRP A 312 18.66 -14.92 -5.07
C TRP A 312 19.71 -14.98 -6.20
N SER A 313 20.81 -15.71 -5.99
CA SER A 313 21.90 -15.82 -6.96
C SER A 313 21.49 -16.61 -8.20
N LYS A 314 20.75 -17.71 -8.03
CA LYS A 314 20.18 -18.48 -9.14
C LYS A 314 19.16 -17.62 -9.91
N LEU A 315 18.31 -16.87 -9.20
CA LEU A 315 17.36 -15.93 -9.81
C LEU A 315 18.06 -14.87 -10.64
N LEU A 316 19.14 -14.30 -10.11
CA LEU A 316 19.95 -13.31 -10.81
C LEU A 316 20.51 -13.90 -12.12
N VAL A 317 21.15 -15.07 -12.06
CA VAL A 317 21.72 -15.72 -13.26
C VAL A 317 20.65 -15.94 -14.33
N ARG A 318 19.45 -16.36 -13.92
CA ARG A 318 18.31 -16.54 -14.83
C ARG A 318 17.87 -15.22 -15.47
N LEU A 319 17.63 -14.19 -14.66
CA LEU A 319 17.25 -12.87 -15.14
C LEU A 319 18.29 -12.26 -16.08
N LEU A 320 19.59 -12.44 -15.81
CA LEU A 320 20.66 -11.97 -16.68
C LEU A 320 20.63 -12.66 -18.05
N LYS A 321 20.38 -13.97 -18.09
CA LYS A 321 20.24 -14.72 -19.36
C LYS A 321 19.00 -14.28 -20.14
N ASP A 322 17.92 -14.00 -19.43
CA ASP A 322 16.61 -13.70 -20.02
C ASP A 322 16.39 -12.19 -20.31
N SER A 323 17.39 -11.33 -20.03
CA SER A 323 17.30 -9.85 -20.19
C SER A 323 18.43 -9.27 -21.06
N PRO A 324 18.32 -9.32 -22.40
CA PRO A 324 19.41 -8.93 -23.30
C PRO A 324 19.72 -7.41 -23.31
N LEU A 325 18.74 -6.55 -22.98
CA LEU A 325 18.89 -5.09 -23.03
C LEU A 325 19.24 -4.45 -21.67
N LEU A 326 19.60 -5.26 -20.68
CA LEU A 326 19.87 -4.78 -19.33
C LEU A 326 21.10 -3.85 -19.29
N ARG A 327 20.93 -2.63 -18.77
CA ARG A 327 21.97 -1.60 -18.66
C ARG A 327 22.41 -1.34 -17.23
N ASP A 328 21.47 -1.35 -16.29
CA ASP A 328 21.75 -1.07 -14.89
C ASP A 328 21.35 -2.26 -14.03
N LEU A 329 22.30 -2.74 -13.24
CA LEU A 329 22.09 -3.79 -12.26
C LEU A 329 22.43 -3.27 -10.86
N GLU A 330 21.45 -3.27 -9.96
CA GLU A 330 21.65 -2.99 -8.55
C GLU A 330 21.32 -4.23 -7.72
N ILE A 331 22.28 -4.69 -6.92
CA ILE A 331 22.05 -5.74 -5.91
C ILE A 331 22.05 -5.06 -4.55
N TYR A 332 21.02 -5.31 -3.74
CA TYR A 332 20.91 -4.74 -2.40
C TYR A 332 20.68 -5.78 -1.32
N LEU A 333 21.20 -5.50 -0.13
CA LEU A 333 21.03 -6.33 1.08
C LEU A 333 19.99 -5.71 2.01
N ASN A 334 19.02 -6.50 2.44
CA ASN A 334 18.08 -6.20 3.53
C ASN A 334 18.50 -7.07 4.75
N GLU A 335 18.68 -6.47 5.91
CA GLU A 335 19.65 -6.78 7.01
C GLU A 335 19.75 -8.21 7.64
N VAL A 336 19.30 -9.31 7.04
CA VAL A 336 19.19 -10.61 7.77
C VAL A 336 19.93 -11.80 7.14
N SER A 337 20.96 -11.61 6.32
CA SER A 337 21.75 -12.75 5.82
C SER A 337 23.27 -12.52 5.85
N PHE A 338 23.99 -13.50 6.40
CA PHE A 338 25.45 -13.61 6.27
C PHE A 338 25.78 -13.95 4.82
N PHE A 339 26.63 -13.13 4.20
CA PHE A 339 26.92 -13.20 2.78
C PHE A 339 28.27 -13.88 2.52
N ASP A 340 28.30 -14.85 1.60
CA ASP A 340 29.52 -15.26 0.92
C ASP A 340 29.45 -14.79 -0.55
N ARG A 341 30.34 -13.86 -0.92
CA ARG A 341 30.44 -13.30 -2.29
C ARG A 341 30.85 -14.34 -3.33
N SER A 342 31.40 -15.48 -2.89
CA SER A 342 31.93 -16.53 -3.76
C SER A 342 30.87 -17.26 -4.59
N ILE A 343 29.59 -17.22 -4.18
CA ILE A 343 28.50 -18.01 -4.78
C ILE A 343 28.14 -17.57 -6.20
N LEU A 344 28.32 -16.28 -6.53
CA LEU A 344 27.99 -15.75 -7.87
C LEU A 344 28.89 -16.31 -8.98
N LEU A 345 30.17 -16.53 -8.67
CA LEU A 345 31.18 -16.90 -9.66
C LEU A 345 31.13 -18.38 -10.05
N ASN A 346 30.57 -19.24 -9.18
CA ASN A 346 30.54 -20.68 -9.38
C ASN A 346 29.29 -21.18 -10.13
N GLN A 347 28.33 -20.30 -10.45
CA GLN A 347 27.02 -20.66 -11.03
C GLN A 347 26.86 -20.22 -12.50
N LEU A 348 27.85 -19.54 -13.07
CA LEU A 348 27.81 -19.02 -14.44
C LEU A 348 28.63 -19.92 -15.37
N ASP A 349 28.01 -20.95 -15.95
CA ASP A 349 28.66 -21.80 -16.97
C ASP A 349 29.02 -21.01 -18.24
N CYS A 350 28.23 -19.97 -18.56
CA CYS A 350 28.44 -19.05 -19.68
C CYS A 350 28.13 -17.62 -19.24
N VAL A 351 28.91 -16.64 -19.71
CA VAL A 351 28.67 -15.21 -19.44
C VAL A 351 27.44 -14.74 -20.22
N PRO A 352 26.38 -14.23 -19.55
CA PRO A 352 25.20 -13.68 -20.20
C PRO A 352 25.55 -12.56 -21.18
N THR A 353 24.84 -12.49 -22.31
CA THR A 353 25.11 -11.51 -23.38
C THR A 353 24.98 -10.07 -22.89
N CYS A 354 24.06 -9.81 -21.95
CA CYS A 354 23.90 -8.47 -21.39
C CYS A 354 25.13 -7.97 -20.63
N LEU A 355 25.84 -8.85 -19.90
CA LEU A 355 27.07 -8.49 -19.19
C LEU A 355 28.21 -8.07 -20.13
N LEU A 356 28.19 -8.56 -21.38
CA LEU A 356 29.23 -8.27 -22.37
C LEU A 356 28.87 -7.08 -23.26
N ALA A 357 27.58 -6.88 -23.57
CA ALA A 357 27.14 -6.00 -24.65
C ALA A 357 26.33 -4.78 -24.21
N SER A 358 25.62 -4.82 -23.08
CA SER A 358 24.65 -3.80 -22.71
C SER A 358 24.76 -3.27 -21.28
N LEU A 359 25.37 -4.01 -20.35
CA LEU A 359 25.51 -3.57 -18.96
C LEU A 359 26.49 -2.38 -18.85
N GLU A 360 25.98 -1.23 -18.43
CA GLU A 360 26.72 0.02 -18.26
C GLU A 360 27.06 0.27 -16.79
N THR A 361 26.13 -0.04 -15.87
CA THR A 361 26.33 0.18 -14.44
C THR A 361 26.03 -1.05 -13.60
N PHE A 362 26.91 -1.28 -12.62
CA PHE A 362 26.74 -2.29 -11.59
C PHE A 362 26.90 -1.61 -10.23
N LYS A 363 25.87 -1.74 -9.38
CA LYS A 363 25.87 -1.19 -8.03
C LYS A 363 25.60 -2.30 -7.03
N TRP A 364 26.38 -2.30 -5.96
CA TRP A 364 26.12 -3.13 -4.79
C TRP A 364 25.85 -2.23 -3.61
N THR A 365 24.61 -2.23 -3.12
CA THR A 365 24.18 -1.37 -2.00
C THR A 365 23.93 -2.22 -0.75
N VAL A 366 24.48 -1.79 0.38
CA VAL A 366 24.10 -2.33 1.69
C VAL A 366 23.11 -1.33 2.26
N VAL A 367 21.84 -1.71 2.37
CA VAL A 367 20.81 -0.83 2.92
C VAL A 367 20.73 -1.12 4.41
N TYR A 368 21.19 -0.16 5.22
CA TYR A 368 20.97 -0.20 6.66
C TYR A 368 19.57 0.33 6.94
N VAL A 369 18.69 -0.52 7.47
CA VAL A 369 17.35 -0.10 7.90
C VAL A 369 17.48 0.40 9.33
N ASP A 370 17.52 1.73 9.50
CA ASP A 370 17.58 2.33 10.83
C ASP A 370 16.27 2.03 11.59
N HIS A 371 16.29 1.02 12.47
CA HIS A 371 15.17 0.61 13.33
C HIS A 371 14.79 1.66 14.40
N LYS A 372 15.17 2.92 14.26
CA LYS A 372 14.78 4.03 15.14
C LYS A 372 13.91 5.06 14.42
N LYS A 373 12.61 4.76 14.36
CA LYS A 373 11.52 5.73 14.59
C LYS A 373 10.21 4.96 14.75
N ARG A 374 9.96 4.58 16.01
CA ARG A 374 8.65 4.18 16.54
C ARG A 374 7.68 5.35 16.47
#